data_AF-A0A8T4EKN8-F1
#
_entry.id   AF-A0A8T4EKN8-F1
#
_cell.length_a   1.000
_cell.length_b   1.000
_cell.length_c   1.000
_cell.angle_alpha   90.00
_cell.angle_beta   90.00
_cell.angle_gamma   90.00
#
_symmetry.space_group_name_H-M   'P 1'
#
loop_
_entity.id
_entity.type
_entity.pdbx_description
1 polymer ?
#
loop_
_entity_poly.entity_id
_entity_poly.type
_entity_poly.pdbx_seq_one_letter_code
_entity_poly.pdbx_strand_id
1 'polypeptide(L)'
;MDFTSILFIVVGAVIIYFAAKFLAHGVKLAVKLLVLSILVLAFLSFMVYKDVEDLKEGFQNYNNTFFIYNNETLHAGVVLKPLDSLILTTDSFSFFSEEEMEALAKDFQEGNYKGMMGNSHKLFFFNPSVLQKPFKQDIGVELDEDDMLNIIKSDEPFDVLARKVRPEQDETSGMVVATLKELYGSEQKLKGVLFAALIGNYFQQQKPGELVKNIKSKELMVYPEGISFKIIRYMPWID
;
A
#
# COMPACT_ATOMS: atom_id res chain seq x y z
N MET A 1 36.11 -40.52 59.21
CA MET A 1 35.51 -39.45 58.38
C MET A 1 35.24 -38.31 59.33
N ASP A 2 35.89 -37.17 59.14
CA ASP A 2 35.72 -36.05 60.06
C ASP A 2 34.34 -35.42 59.86
N PHE A 3 33.75 -34.93 60.95
CA PHE A 3 32.43 -34.29 60.97
C PHE A 3 32.29 -33.19 59.90
N THR A 4 33.38 -32.46 59.64
CA THR A 4 33.49 -31.45 58.58
C THR A 4 33.23 -32.02 57.17
N SER A 5 33.76 -33.21 56.86
CA SER A 5 33.53 -33.85 55.56
C SER A 5 32.06 -34.23 55.36
N ILE A 6 31.41 -34.72 56.42
CA ILE A 6 29.98 -35.06 56.39
C ILE A 6 29.13 -33.78 56.20
N LEU A 7 29.46 -32.71 56.92
CA LEU A 7 28.80 -31.41 56.80
C LEU A 7 28.88 -30.86 55.37
N PHE A 8 30.06 -30.91 54.74
CA PHE A 8 30.24 -30.45 53.36
C PHE A 8 29.41 -31.27 52.35
N ILE A 9 29.32 -32.59 52.53
CA ILE A 9 28.50 -33.45 51.66
C ILE A 9 27.02 -33.08 51.78
N VAL A 10 26.52 -32.86 53.01
CA VAL A 10 25.12 -32.48 53.24
C VAL A 10 24.82 -31.10 52.64
N VAL A 11 25.69 -30.11 52.86
CA VAL A 11 25.51 -28.76 52.27
C VAL A 11 25.55 -28.81 50.74
N GLY A 12 26.48 -29.58 50.16
CA GLY A 12 26.55 -29.78 48.71
C GLY A 12 25.29 -30.44 48.14
N ALA A 13 24.79 -31.48 48.79
CA ALA A 13 23.55 -32.15 48.40
C ALA A 13 22.33 -31.21 48.46
N VAL A 14 22.26 -30.35 49.49
CA VAL A 14 21.20 -29.32 49.62
C VAL A 14 21.31 -28.29 48.49
N ILE A 15 22.50 -27.77 48.20
CA ILE A 15 22.70 -26.80 47.10
C ILE A 15 22.30 -27.41 45.75
N ILE A 16 22.74 -28.65 45.46
CA ILE A 16 22.39 -29.36 44.23
C ILE A 16 20.88 -29.58 44.15
N TYR A 17 20.23 -29.98 45.25
CA TYR A 17 18.78 -30.15 45.32
C TYR A 17 18.03 -28.85 45.02
N PHE A 18 18.44 -27.72 45.63
CA PHE A 18 17.82 -26.42 45.39
C PHE A 18 18.07 -25.92 43.96
N ALA A 19 19.28 -26.09 43.42
CA ALA A 19 19.62 -25.72 42.04
C ALA A 19 18.79 -26.52 41.02
N ALA A 20 18.69 -27.84 41.19
CA ALA A 20 17.87 -28.71 40.33
C ALA A 20 16.38 -28.34 40.41
N LYS A 21 15.87 -28.05 41.62
CA LYS A 21 14.49 -27.63 41.84
C LYS A 21 14.20 -26.26 41.19
N PHE A 22 15.13 -25.31 41.28
CA PHE A 22 15.00 -24.00 40.65
C PHE A 22 15.05 -24.09 39.11
N LEU A 23 15.98 -24.88 38.57
CA LEU A 23 16.05 -25.18 37.12
C LEU A 23 14.75 -25.81 36.62
N ALA A 24 14.18 -26.76 37.35
CA ALA A 24 12.91 -27.37 36.98
C ALA A 24 11.74 -26.37 36.95
N HIS A 25 11.74 -25.36 37.82
CA HIS A 25 10.75 -24.27 37.77
C HIS A 25 11.02 -23.32 36.59
N GLY A 26 12.28 -22.96 36.34
CA GLY A 26 12.68 -22.13 35.21
C GLY A 26 12.31 -22.74 33.86
N VAL A 27 12.58 -24.04 33.67
CA VAL A 27 12.21 -24.78 32.45
C VAL A 27 10.68 -24.83 32.28
N LYS A 28 9.92 -25.09 33.34
CA LYS A 28 8.44 -25.08 33.26
C LYS A 28 7.90 -23.70 32.86
N LEU A 29 8.46 -22.62 33.39
CA LEU A 29 8.08 -21.26 33.01
C LEU A 29 8.44 -20.97 31.55
N ALA A 30 9.66 -21.32 31.12
CA ALA A 30 10.11 -21.16 29.75
C ALA A 30 9.21 -21.92 28.75
N VAL A 31 8.82 -23.16 29.07
CA VAL A 31 7.88 -23.95 28.24
C VAL A 31 6.51 -23.27 28.17
N LYS A 32 5.97 -22.74 29.27
CA LYS A 32 4.70 -22.01 29.25
C LYS A 32 4.77 -20.74 28.39
N LEU A 33 5.86 -19.98 28.50
CA LEU A 33 6.11 -18.80 27.67
C LEU A 33 6.25 -19.18 26.19
N LEU A 34 6.99 -20.24 25.88
CA LEU A 34 7.11 -20.76 24.52
C LEU A 34 5.74 -21.14 23.94
N VAL A 35 4.93 -21.89 24.69
CA VAL A 35 3.57 -22.27 24.28
C VAL A 35 2.71 -21.02 24.06
N LEU A 36 2.77 -20.04 24.97
CA LEU A 36 2.06 -18.77 24.80
C LEU A 36 2.52 -18.03 23.54
N SER A 37 3.82 -17.94 23.29
CA SER A 37 4.38 -17.33 22.08
C SER A 37 3.92 -18.06 20.81
N ILE A 38 3.89 -19.39 20.80
CA ILE A 38 3.37 -20.18 19.68
C ILE A 38 1.88 -19.89 19.44
N LEU A 39 1.07 -19.81 20.51
CA LEU A 39 -0.35 -19.49 20.40
C LEU A 39 -0.57 -18.07 19.85
N VAL A 40 0.21 -17.10 20.31
CA VAL A 40 0.17 -15.72 19.79
C VAL A 40 0.57 -15.68 18.32
N LEU A 41 1.64 -16.38 17.92
CA LEU A 41 2.09 -16.46 16.53
C LEU A 41 1.05 -17.13 15.62
N ALA A 42 0.42 -18.22 16.09
CA ALA A 42 -0.65 -18.89 15.36
C ALA A 42 -1.86 -17.97 15.15
N PHE A 43 -2.26 -17.24 16.19
CA PHE A 43 -3.34 -16.25 16.11
C PHE A 43 -3.02 -15.12 15.14
N LEU A 44 -1.82 -14.53 15.21
CA LEU A 44 -1.40 -13.48 14.28
C LEU A 44 -1.33 -13.99 12.83
N SER A 45 -0.83 -15.20 12.62
CA SER A 45 -0.78 -15.83 11.29
C SER A 45 -2.17 -16.02 10.71
N PHE A 46 -3.13 -16.44 11.53
CA PHE A 46 -4.55 -16.56 11.14
C PHE A 46 -5.15 -15.21 10.76
N MET A 47 -4.89 -14.15 11.53
CA MET A 47 -5.37 -12.80 11.21
C MET A 47 -4.77 -12.28 9.89
N VAL A 48 -3.48 -12.49 9.66
CA VAL A 48 -2.82 -12.12 8.39
C VAL A 48 -3.44 -12.90 7.22
N TYR A 49 -3.67 -14.20 7.39
CA TYR A 49 -4.36 -15.01 6.39
C TYR A 49 -5.75 -14.44 6.06
N LYS A 50 -6.54 -14.09 7.08
CA LYS A 50 -7.89 -13.57 6.85
C LYS A 50 -7.88 -12.20 6.17
N ASP A 51 -6.93 -11.34 6.50
CA ASP A 51 -6.75 -10.05 5.81
C ASP A 51 -6.38 -10.24 4.34
N VAL A 52 -5.50 -11.19 4.02
CA VAL A 52 -5.12 -11.49 2.62
C VAL A 52 -6.31 -12.05 1.84
N GLU A 53 -7.10 -12.92 2.46
CA GLU A 53 -8.34 -13.44 1.89
C GLU A 53 -9.36 -12.32 1.66
N ASP A 54 -9.57 -11.44 2.64
CA ASP A 54 -10.44 -10.25 2.52
C ASP A 54 -9.99 -9.27 1.43
N LEU A 55 -8.68 -9.06 1.27
CA LEU A 55 -8.15 -8.25 0.16
C LEU A 55 -8.43 -8.91 -1.19
N LYS A 56 -8.19 -10.22 -1.31
CA LYS A 56 -8.43 -10.97 -2.55
C LYS A 56 -9.92 -10.94 -2.92
N GLU A 57 -10.80 -11.26 -1.98
CA GLU A 57 -12.25 -11.17 -2.16
C GLU A 57 -12.68 -9.72 -2.45
N GLY A 58 -12.04 -8.76 -1.80
CA GLY A 58 -12.16 -7.32 -2.02
C GLY A 58 -11.99 -6.93 -3.49
N PHE A 59 -10.92 -7.40 -4.13
CA PHE A 59 -10.63 -7.12 -5.53
C PHE A 59 -11.57 -7.84 -6.52
N GLN A 60 -12.10 -8.99 -6.14
CA GLN A 60 -12.96 -9.81 -7.00
C GLN A 60 -14.44 -9.42 -6.93
N ASN A 61 -14.90 -8.91 -5.79
CA ASN A 61 -16.32 -8.73 -5.51
C ASN A 61 -16.73 -7.26 -5.30
N TYR A 62 -15.78 -6.36 -5.06
CA TYR A 62 -16.06 -4.98 -4.67
C TYR A 62 -15.22 -3.97 -5.45
N ASN A 63 -15.70 -2.73 -5.46
CA ASN A 63 -14.92 -1.60 -5.95
C ASN A 63 -13.77 -1.30 -4.99
N ASN A 64 -12.60 -0.93 -5.52
CA ASN A 64 -11.47 -0.46 -4.73
C ASN A 64 -11.01 0.88 -5.29
N THR A 65 -10.85 1.87 -4.44
CA THR A 65 -10.48 3.21 -4.90
C THR A 65 -9.00 3.46 -4.64
N PHE A 66 -8.35 4.02 -5.64
CA PHE A 66 -6.94 4.33 -5.65
C PHE A 66 -6.78 5.84 -5.81
N PHE A 67 -5.86 6.40 -5.05
CA PHE A 67 -5.51 7.81 -5.10
C PHE A 67 -4.00 7.97 -5.22
N ILE A 68 -3.57 8.97 -5.97
CA ILE A 68 -2.21 9.47 -5.93
C ILE A 68 -2.20 10.78 -5.17
N TYR A 69 -1.33 10.86 -4.16
CA TYR A 69 -1.28 11.99 -3.24
C TYR A 69 0.15 12.41 -2.95
N ASN A 70 0.35 13.70 -2.73
CA ASN A 70 1.63 14.25 -2.29
C ASN A 70 1.37 15.50 -1.44
N ASN A 71 2.10 15.65 -0.32
CA ASN A 71 1.96 16.81 0.58
C ASN A 71 0.50 17.15 0.90
N GLU A 72 -0.27 16.16 1.35
CA GLU A 72 -1.70 16.31 1.73
C GLU A 72 -2.64 16.72 0.58
N THR A 73 -2.18 16.69 -0.67
CA THR A 73 -2.98 17.01 -1.86
C THR A 73 -3.26 15.75 -2.67
N LEU A 74 -4.52 15.54 -3.06
CA LEU A 74 -4.91 14.50 -4.02
C LEU A 74 -4.74 15.04 -5.45
N HIS A 75 -3.98 14.35 -6.29
CA HIS A 75 -3.77 14.77 -7.67
C HIS A 75 -4.67 14.04 -8.67
N ALA A 76 -5.00 12.77 -8.40
CA ALA A 76 -5.93 11.97 -9.19
C ALA A 76 -6.49 10.81 -8.35
N GLY A 77 -7.62 10.28 -8.80
CA GLY A 77 -8.22 9.07 -8.24
C GLY A 77 -8.84 8.20 -9.34
N VAL A 78 -8.86 6.89 -9.11
CA VAL A 78 -9.56 5.92 -9.96
C VAL A 78 -10.25 4.87 -9.11
N VAL A 79 -11.39 4.38 -9.58
CA VAL A 79 -12.11 3.26 -8.96
C VAL A 79 -11.86 2.01 -9.80
N LEU A 80 -11.18 1.03 -9.22
CA LEU A 80 -11.06 -0.30 -9.80
C LEU A 80 -12.37 -1.07 -9.58
N LYS A 81 -13.01 -1.49 -10.67
CA LYS A 81 -14.19 -2.34 -10.65
C LYS A 81 -13.83 -3.77 -10.23
N PRO A 82 -14.81 -4.58 -9.78
CA PRO A 82 -14.57 -5.98 -9.46
C PRO A 82 -13.93 -6.70 -10.65
N LEU A 83 -12.88 -7.47 -10.38
CA LEU A 83 -12.08 -8.12 -11.40
C LEU A 83 -12.57 -9.53 -11.69
N ASP A 84 -13.04 -9.76 -12.92
CA ASP A 84 -13.29 -11.10 -13.44
C ASP A 84 -12.00 -11.81 -13.87
N SER A 85 -10.93 -11.04 -14.14
CA SER A 85 -9.62 -11.57 -14.53
C SER A 85 -8.47 -10.73 -13.95
N LEU A 86 -7.26 -11.29 -13.90
CA LEU A 86 -6.06 -10.60 -13.39
C LEU A 86 -5.48 -9.56 -14.36
N ILE A 87 -6.08 -9.38 -15.55
CA ILE A 87 -5.59 -8.42 -16.54
C ILE A 87 -6.29 -7.09 -16.29
N LEU A 88 -5.52 -6.10 -15.84
CA LEU A 88 -5.97 -4.73 -15.68
C LEU A 88 -5.94 -4.02 -17.03
N THR A 89 -7.11 -3.54 -17.47
CA THR A 89 -7.25 -2.69 -18.65
C THR A 89 -7.85 -1.35 -18.23
N THR A 90 -7.85 -0.35 -19.10
CA THR A 90 -8.48 0.95 -18.81
C THR A 90 -9.97 0.83 -18.49
N ASP A 91 -10.66 -0.15 -19.06
CA ASP A 91 -12.10 -0.39 -18.84
C ASP A 91 -12.40 -0.99 -17.46
N SER A 92 -11.39 -1.60 -16.83
CA SER A 92 -11.44 -2.07 -15.44
C SER A 92 -11.57 -0.91 -14.45
N PHE A 93 -11.38 0.33 -14.89
CA PHE A 93 -11.45 1.51 -14.05
C PHE A 93 -12.69 2.37 -14.36
N SER A 94 -13.15 3.09 -13.34
CA SER A 94 -13.99 4.27 -13.47
C SER A 94 -13.20 5.50 -13.02
N PHE A 95 -13.45 6.63 -13.67
CA PHE A 95 -12.77 7.90 -13.41
C PHE A 95 -13.73 8.86 -12.73
N PHE A 96 -13.21 9.64 -11.78
CA PHE A 96 -13.98 10.67 -11.10
C PHE A 96 -14.17 11.89 -12.00
N SER A 97 -15.30 12.58 -11.81
CA SER A 97 -15.48 13.94 -12.33
C SER A 97 -14.65 14.96 -11.53
N GLU A 98 -14.64 16.20 -11.99
CA GLU A 98 -13.99 17.31 -11.28
C GLU A 98 -14.66 17.57 -9.93
N GLU A 99 -15.99 17.64 -9.90
CA GLU A 99 -16.77 17.87 -8.69
C GLU A 99 -16.60 16.73 -7.67
N GLU A 100 -16.52 15.48 -8.15
CA GLU A 100 -16.24 14.32 -7.29
C GLU A 100 -14.84 14.40 -6.68
N MET A 101 -13.83 14.76 -7.48
CA MET A 101 -12.45 14.93 -7.00
C MET A 101 -12.32 16.07 -5.99
N GLU A 102 -12.99 17.20 -6.20
CA GLU A 102 -13.01 18.32 -5.25
C GLU A 102 -13.64 17.92 -3.91
N ALA A 103 -14.76 17.21 -3.95
CA ALA A 103 -15.41 16.70 -2.74
C ALA A 103 -14.51 15.71 -1.98
N LEU A 104 -13.85 14.80 -2.70
CA LEU A 104 -12.91 13.83 -2.13
C LEU A 104 -11.66 14.52 -1.56
N ALA A 105 -11.15 15.56 -2.22
CA ALA A 105 -10.02 16.34 -1.73
C ALA A 105 -10.35 17.05 -0.42
N LYS A 106 -11.56 17.61 -0.30
CA LYS A 106 -12.04 18.19 0.96
C LYS A 106 -12.13 17.15 2.07
N ASP A 107 -12.77 16.01 1.81
CA ASP A 107 -12.86 14.92 2.79
C ASP A 107 -11.47 14.43 3.23
N PHE A 108 -10.51 14.37 2.30
CA PHE A 108 -9.13 13.99 2.58
C PHE A 108 -8.43 14.98 3.53
N GLN A 109 -8.55 16.28 3.27
CA GLN A 109 -7.99 17.34 4.12
C GLN A 109 -8.61 17.34 5.53
N GLU A 110 -9.90 17.04 5.64
CA GLU A 110 -10.60 16.92 6.92
C GLU A 110 -10.34 15.59 7.65
N GLY A 111 -9.60 14.65 7.02
CA GLY A 111 -9.36 13.31 7.56
C GLY A 111 -10.62 12.41 7.56
N ASN A 112 -11.64 12.77 6.79
CA ASN A 112 -12.91 12.05 6.66
C ASN A 112 -12.79 10.86 5.68
N TYR A 113 -11.85 9.94 5.94
CA TYR A 113 -11.65 8.76 5.08
C TYR A 113 -12.90 7.88 4.98
N LYS A 114 -13.77 7.89 5.99
CA LYS A 114 -15.04 7.16 5.96
C LYS A 114 -16.00 7.74 4.91
N GLY A 115 -16.05 9.06 4.75
CA GLY A 115 -16.81 9.72 3.68
C GLY A 115 -16.29 9.36 2.30
N MET A 116 -14.96 9.34 2.14
CA MET A 116 -14.29 8.97 0.89
C MET A 116 -14.52 7.52 0.46
N MET A 117 -14.87 6.61 1.37
CA MET A 117 -15.09 5.19 1.02
C MET A 117 -16.16 5.05 -0.06
N GLY A 118 -17.26 5.80 0.02
CA GLY A 118 -18.42 5.61 -0.85
C GLY A 118 -18.84 4.13 -0.89
N ASN A 119 -18.83 3.54 -2.10
CA ASN A 119 -19.10 2.12 -2.35
C ASN A 119 -17.83 1.26 -2.47
N SER A 120 -16.68 1.77 -2.07
CA SER A 120 -15.39 1.07 -2.12
C SER A 120 -15.23 0.16 -0.92
N HIS A 121 -14.54 -0.96 -1.09
CA HIS A 121 -14.09 -1.85 0.00
C HIS A 121 -12.85 -1.32 0.70
N LYS A 122 -11.92 -0.76 -0.08
CA LYS A 122 -10.67 -0.14 0.40
C LYS A 122 -10.36 1.14 -0.37
N LEU A 123 -9.67 2.05 0.30
CA LEU A 123 -8.95 3.17 -0.28
C LEU A 123 -7.46 2.88 -0.23
N PHE A 124 -6.77 3.10 -1.34
CA PHE A 124 -5.32 3.00 -1.43
C PHE A 124 -4.75 4.37 -1.82
N PHE A 125 -3.80 4.87 -1.04
CA PHE A 125 -3.15 6.16 -1.27
C PHE A 125 -1.69 5.92 -1.61
N PHE A 126 -1.29 6.29 -2.82
CA PHE A 126 0.05 6.13 -3.36
C PHE A 126 0.77 7.47 -3.37
N ASN A 127 1.93 7.52 -2.75
CA ASN A 127 2.90 8.56 -3.06
C ASN A 127 3.45 8.32 -4.48
N PRO A 128 3.64 9.35 -5.30
CA PRO A 128 4.26 9.25 -6.62
C PRO A 128 5.54 8.39 -6.67
N SER A 129 6.37 8.43 -5.62
CA SER A 129 7.61 7.67 -5.51
C SER A 129 7.42 6.15 -5.68
N VAL A 130 6.24 5.64 -5.29
CA VAL A 130 5.88 4.21 -5.38
C VAL A 130 5.65 3.78 -6.83
N LEU A 131 5.22 4.72 -7.68
CA LEU A 131 4.82 4.47 -9.07
C LEU A 131 5.97 4.73 -10.05
N GLN A 132 7.13 5.22 -9.59
CA GLN A 132 8.34 5.45 -10.39
C GLN A 132 9.03 4.12 -10.70
N LYS A 133 8.40 3.33 -11.56
CA LYS A 133 8.95 2.08 -12.10
C LYS A 133 9.10 2.26 -13.61
N PRO A 134 10.17 1.74 -14.24
CA PRO A 134 10.36 1.87 -15.68
C PRO A 134 9.13 1.41 -16.45
N PHE A 135 8.48 2.36 -17.11
CA PHE A 135 7.23 2.11 -17.81
C PHE A 135 7.08 3.12 -18.94
N LYS A 136 6.73 2.61 -20.11
CA LYS A 136 6.44 3.43 -21.27
C LYS A 136 5.03 3.14 -21.74
N GLN A 137 4.27 4.19 -21.97
CA GLN A 137 2.92 4.10 -22.50
C GLN A 137 2.81 5.00 -23.74
N ASP A 138 2.32 4.44 -24.84
CA ASP A 138 1.97 5.20 -26.03
C ASP A 138 0.50 5.60 -25.95
N ILE A 139 0.22 6.91 -25.98
CA ILE A 139 -1.12 7.49 -26.11
C ILE A 139 -1.23 8.45 -27.31
N GLY A 140 -0.46 8.17 -28.37
CA GLY A 140 -0.21 9.09 -29.48
C GLY A 140 1.10 9.87 -29.33
N VAL A 141 1.72 9.77 -28.16
CA VAL A 141 3.09 10.14 -27.84
C VAL A 141 3.60 9.13 -26.81
N GLU A 142 4.88 8.74 -26.92
CA GLU A 142 5.52 7.89 -25.91
C GLU A 142 5.74 8.71 -24.63
N LEU A 143 5.14 8.27 -23.54
CA LEU A 143 5.32 8.84 -22.20
C LEU A 143 6.02 7.84 -21.30
N ASP A 144 7.01 8.32 -20.55
CA ASP A 144 7.60 7.58 -19.44
C ASP A 144 6.88 7.86 -18.11
N GLU A 145 7.30 7.21 -17.03
CA GLU A 145 6.70 7.37 -15.71
C GLU A 145 6.76 8.80 -15.18
N ASP A 146 7.84 9.52 -15.43
CA ASP A 146 8.02 10.88 -14.94
C ASP A 146 7.13 11.86 -15.71
N ASP A 147 6.99 11.66 -17.03
CA ASP A 147 6.07 12.42 -17.87
C ASP A 147 4.62 12.23 -17.41
N MET A 148 4.20 10.99 -17.16
CA MET A 148 2.85 10.70 -16.65
C MET A 148 2.61 11.34 -15.29
N LEU A 149 3.56 11.22 -14.37
CA LEU A 149 3.46 11.84 -13.05
C LEU A 149 3.43 13.38 -13.12
N ASN A 150 4.20 13.98 -14.03
CA ASN A 150 4.21 15.42 -14.25
C ASN A 150 2.86 15.91 -14.78
N ILE A 151 2.26 15.20 -15.73
CA ILE A 151 0.91 15.52 -16.24
C ILE A 151 -0.13 15.38 -15.13
N ILE A 152 -0.10 14.29 -14.36
CA ILE A 152 -1.05 14.04 -13.26
C ILE A 152 -1.01 15.16 -12.21
N LYS A 153 0.19 15.63 -11.87
CA LYS A 153 0.40 16.66 -10.84
C LYS A 153 0.11 18.08 -11.32
N SER A 154 0.06 18.32 -12.63
CA SER A 154 -0.12 19.66 -13.19
C SER A 154 -1.55 20.17 -13.01
N ASP A 155 -1.70 21.47 -12.83
CA ASP A 155 -2.99 22.17 -12.87
C ASP A 155 -3.51 22.33 -14.32
N GLU A 156 -2.66 22.15 -15.32
CA GLU A 156 -2.99 22.26 -16.75
C GLU A 156 -2.50 21.00 -17.52
N PRO A 157 -3.05 19.80 -17.22
CA PRO A 157 -2.54 18.53 -17.74
C PRO A 157 -2.60 18.43 -19.26
N PHE A 158 -3.60 19.06 -19.89
CA PHE A 158 -3.71 19.08 -21.35
C PHE A 158 -2.59 19.89 -22.00
N ASP A 159 -2.20 21.03 -21.42
CA ASP A 159 -1.12 21.87 -21.95
C ASP A 159 0.26 21.21 -21.75
N VAL A 160 0.45 20.51 -20.63
CA VAL A 160 1.67 19.70 -20.41
C VAL A 160 1.77 18.57 -21.43
N LEU A 161 0.68 17.83 -21.67
CA LEU A 161 0.65 16.77 -22.67
C LEU A 161 0.82 17.31 -24.10
N ALA A 162 0.17 18.43 -24.44
CA ALA A 162 0.27 19.03 -25.76
C ALA A 162 1.72 19.44 -26.11
N ARG A 163 2.45 20.01 -25.15
CA ARG A 163 3.88 20.35 -25.32
C ARG A 163 4.75 19.12 -25.55
N LYS A 164 4.39 17.96 -24.98
CA LYS A 164 5.09 16.69 -25.24
C LYS A 164 4.80 16.14 -26.64
N VAL A 165 3.57 16.29 -27.13
CA VAL A 165 3.20 15.88 -28.49
C VAL A 165 3.88 16.77 -29.55
N ARG A 166 4.04 18.08 -29.30
CA ARG A 166 4.69 19.04 -30.21
C ARG A 166 5.62 20.01 -29.49
N PRO A 167 6.87 19.63 -29.20
CA PRO A 167 7.80 20.46 -28.43
C PRO A 167 8.30 21.71 -29.16
N GLU A 168 8.21 21.75 -30.51
CA GLU A 168 8.80 22.82 -31.33
C GLU A 168 7.87 24.02 -31.59
N GLN A 169 6.62 24.01 -31.13
CA GLN A 169 5.63 25.04 -31.46
C GLN A 169 4.78 25.47 -30.26
N ASP A 170 5.28 26.41 -29.46
CA ASP A 170 4.57 26.99 -28.30
C ASP A 170 3.18 27.56 -28.66
N GLU A 171 3.00 28.08 -29.89
CA GLU A 171 1.74 28.69 -30.34
C GLU A 171 0.72 27.70 -30.94
N THR A 172 1.10 26.43 -31.21
CA THR A 172 0.19 25.43 -31.83
C THR A 172 -0.49 24.53 -30.79
N SER A 173 -0.30 24.84 -29.51
CA SER A 173 -0.88 24.14 -28.37
C SER A 173 -2.42 24.08 -28.42
N GLY A 174 -3.07 25.16 -28.86
CA GLY A 174 -4.54 25.27 -28.84
C GLY A 174 -5.29 24.17 -29.61
N MET A 175 -4.81 23.80 -30.82
CA MET A 175 -5.45 22.72 -31.60
C MET A 175 -5.22 21.36 -30.96
N VAL A 176 -4.02 21.09 -30.46
CA VAL A 176 -3.70 19.81 -29.80
C VAL A 176 -4.50 19.67 -28.51
N VAL A 177 -4.57 20.72 -27.69
CA VAL A 177 -5.38 20.77 -26.47
C VAL A 177 -6.86 20.54 -26.78
N ALA A 178 -7.39 21.15 -27.84
CA ALA A 178 -8.78 20.92 -28.25
C ALA A 178 -9.03 19.45 -28.62
N THR A 179 -8.14 18.82 -29.39
CA THR A 179 -8.22 17.39 -29.73
C THR A 179 -8.12 16.51 -28.49
N LEU A 180 -7.23 16.82 -27.53
CA LEU A 180 -7.11 16.07 -26.28
C LEU A 180 -8.37 16.22 -25.42
N LYS A 181 -8.95 17.42 -25.35
CA LYS A 181 -10.23 17.67 -24.66
C LYS A 181 -11.37 16.87 -25.30
N GLU A 182 -11.41 16.76 -26.62
CA GLU A 182 -12.40 15.92 -27.31
C GLU A 182 -12.20 14.43 -27.00
N LEU A 183 -10.95 13.95 -27.00
CA LEU A 183 -10.63 12.54 -26.78
C LEU A 183 -10.89 12.09 -25.33
N TYR A 184 -10.40 12.87 -24.36
CA TYR A 184 -10.49 12.52 -22.95
C TYR A 184 -11.73 13.07 -22.26
N GLY A 185 -12.32 14.15 -22.77
CA GLY A 185 -13.49 14.83 -22.22
C GLY A 185 -13.16 15.82 -21.10
N SER A 186 -12.39 15.40 -20.10
CA SER A 186 -11.99 16.23 -18.97
C SER A 186 -10.54 15.98 -18.52
N GLU A 187 -9.98 16.94 -17.80
CA GLU A 187 -8.66 16.84 -17.21
C GLU A 187 -8.56 15.70 -16.20
N GLN A 188 -9.58 15.53 -15.35
CA GLN A 188 -9.62 14.44 -14.38
C GLN A 188 -9.65 13.07 -15.05
N LYS A 189 -10.35 12.93 -16.18
CA LYS A 189 -10.34 11.69 -16.94
C LYS A 189 -8.97 11.42 -17.58
N LEU A 190 -8.29 12.44 -18.11
CA LEU A 190 -6.90 12.29 -18.58
C LEU A 190 -5.98 11.83 -17.43
N LYS A 191 -5.99 12.55 -16.30
CA LYS A 191 -5.17 12.21 -15.13
C LYS A 191 -5.48 10.80 -14.61
N GLY A 192 -6.75 10.43 -14.56
CA GLY A 192 -7.21 9.11 -14.16
C GLY A 192 -6.73 8.00 -15.10
N VAL A 193 -6.76 8.21 -16.42
CA VAL A 193 -6.26 7.22 -17.40
C VAL A 193 -4.76 7.00 -17.22
N LEU A 194 -3.97 8.08 -17.11
CA LEU A 194 -2.52 7.97 -16.86
C LEU A 194 -2.24 7.28 -15.53
N PHE A 195 -3.00 7.61 -14.49
CA PHE A 195 -2.84 6.99 -13.17
C PHE A 195 -3.21 5.50 -13.19
N ALA A 196 -4.28 5.11 -13.88
CA ALA A 196 -4.66 3.72 -14.07
C ALA A 196 -3.55 2.92 -14.79
N ALA A 197 -2.88 3.52 -15.78
CA ALA A 197 -1.75 2.91 -16.45
C ALA A 197 -0.56 2.69 -15.49
N LEU A 198 -0.22 3.70 -14.68
CA LEU A 198 0.83 3.59 -13.65
C LEU A 198 0.50 2.52 -12.60
N ILE A 199 -0.74 2.45 -12.12
CA ILE A 199 -1.20 1.41 -11.20
C ILE A 199 -1.12 0.03 -11.83
N GLY A 200 -1.60 -0.11 -13.07
CA GLY A 200 -1.53 -1.36 -13.83
C GLY A 200 -0.10 -1.87 -13.93
N ASN A 201 0.83 -0.98 -14.30
CA ASN A 201 2.25 -1.29 -14.35
C ASN A 201 2.82 -1.64 -12.98
N TYR A 202 2.47 -0.86 -11.94
CA TYR A 202 2.90 -1.13 -10.57
C TYR A 202 2.53 -2.56 -10.17
N PHE A 203 1.26 -2.97 -10.29
CA PHE A 203 0.84 -4.32 -9.91
C PHE A 203 1.47 -5.43 -10.75
N GLN A 204 1.81 -5.18 -12.01
CA GLN A 204 2.48 -6.16 -12.88
C GLN A 204 3.96 -6.33 -12.55
N GLN A 205 4.65 -5.24 -12.17
CA GLN A 205 6.08 -5.25 -11.90
C GLN A 205 6.42 -5.41 -10.41
N GLN A 206 5.44 -5.32 -9.52
CA GLN A 206 5.68 -5.27 -8.07
C GLN A 206 6.30 -6.57 -7.56
N LYS A 207 7.47 -6.45 -6.92
CA LYS A 207 8.05 -7.55 -6.15
C LYS A 207 7.37 -7.63 -4.78
N PRO A 208 7.10 -8.83 -4.23
CA PRO A 208 6.42 -8.97 -2.93
C PRO A 208 7.03 -8.14 -1.79
N GLY A 209 8.36 -8.01 -1.75
CA GLY A 209 9.05 -7.23 -0.70
C GLY A 209 8.90 -5.71 -0.82
N GLU A 210 8.68 -5.18 -2.03
CA GLU A 210 8.54 -3.74 -2.23
C GLU A 210 7.22 -3.21 -1.69
N LEU A 211 6.15 -4.02 -1.73
CA LEU A 211 4.85 -3.63 -1.17
C LEU A 211 4.98 -3.40 0.34
N VAL A 212 5.68 -4.33 1.00
CA VAL A 212 5.95 -4.28 2.45
C VAL A 212 6.78 -3.04 2.78
N LYS A 213 7.82 -2.74 1.98
CA LYS A 213 8.64 -1.54 2.13
C LYS A 213 7.80 -0.27 2.03
N ASN A 214 6.97 -0.14 0.99
CA ASN A 214 6.15 1.05 0.73
C ASN A 214 5.09 1.29 1.81
N ILE A 215 4.51 0.21 2.37
CA ILE A 215 3.59 0.31 3.52
C ILE A 215 4.34 0.79 4.77
N LYS A 216 5.55 0.25 5.04
CA LYS A 216 6.35 0.62 6.21
C LYS A 216 6.79 2.08 6.14
N SER A 217 7.24 2.57 4.98
CA SER A 217 7.64 3.96 4.76
C SER A 217 6.47 4.95 4.68
N LYS A 218 5.22 4.48 4.75
CA LYS A 218 3.98 5.27 4.56
C LYS A 218 3.81 5.87 3.15
N GLU A 219 4.62 5.43 2.20
CA GLU A 219 4.49 5.80 0.79
C GLU A 219 3.25 5.13 0.15
N LEU A 220 2.79 4.02 0.72
CA LEU A 220 1.49 3.41 0.44
C LEU A 220 0.65 3.33 1.71
N MET A 221 -0.52 3.97 1.72
CA MET A 221 -1.49 3.87 2.81
C MET A 221 -2.75 3.13 2.35
N VAL A 222 -3.34 2.34 3.24
CA VAL A 222 -4.57 1.58 2.97
C VAL A 222 -5.58 1.86 4.08
N TYR A 223 -6.82 2.16 3.69
CA TYR A 223 -7.93 2.40 4.61
C TYR A 223 -9.17 1.57 4.24
N PRO A 224 -9.88 0.96 5.20
CA PRO A 224 -9.45 0.76 6.59
C PRO A 224 -8.21 -0.15 6.67
N GLU A 225 -7.29 0.21 7.56
CA GLU A 225 -6.03 -0.50 7.77
C GLU A 225 -6.25 -1.84 8.48
N GLY A 226 -5.94 -2.94 7.80
CA GLY A 226 -5.96 -4.30 8.34
C GLY A 226 -4.86 -4.57 9.36
N ILE A 227 -4.93 -5.70 10.06
CA ILE A 227 -3.91 -6.11 11.04
C ILE A 227 -2.57 -6.41 10.34
N SER A 228 -2.62 -7.03 9.17
CA SER A 228 -1.45 -7.30 8.31
C SER A 228 -0.64 -6.02 8.04
N PHE A 229 -1.31 -4.94 7.59
CA PHE A 229 -0.69 -3.64 7.35
C PHE A 229 -0.10 -3.02 8.62
N LYS A 230 -0.81 -3.12 9.76
CA LYS A 230 -0.31 -2.66 11.05
C LYS A 230 0.95 -3.41 11.46
N ILE A 231 0.96 -4.74 11.37
CA ILE A 231 2.13 -5.57 11.69
C ILE A 231 3.31 -5.16 10.82
N ILE A 232 3.11 -4.99 9.50
CA ILE A 232 4.14 -4.55 8.55
C ILE A 232 4.78 -3.24 8.99
N ARG A 233 3.98 -2.25 9.40
CA ARG A 233 4.47 -0.94 9.84
C ARG A 233 5.38 -1.03 11.08
N TYR A 234 5.19 -2.03 11.94
CA TYR A 234 5.98 -2.22 13.17
C TYR A 234 7.12 -3.24 13.05
N MET A 235 7.32 -3.87 11.88
CA MET A 235 8.41 -4.84 11.70
C MET A 235 9.79 -4.14 11.62
N PRO A 236 10.73 -4.44 12.55
CA PRO A 236 12.02 -3.75 12.62
C PRO A 236 13.05 -4.21 11.57
N TRP A 237 12.84 -5.35 10.89
CA TRP A 237 13.86 -6.02 10.06
C TRP A 237 13.75 -5.77 8.54
N ILE A 238 12.89 -4.85 8.10
CA ILE A 238 12.66 -4.56 6.66
C ILE A 238 13.02 -3.10 6.40
N ASP A 239 14.24 -2.81 5.95
CA ASP A 239 14.67 -1.47 5.52
C ASP A 239 14.88 -1.41 4.00
#